data_AF-A0A1J0KKD9-F1
#
_entry.id   AF-A0A1J0KKD9-F1
#
_cell.length_a   1.000
_cell.length_b   1.000
_cell.length_c   1.000
_cell.angle_alpha   90.00
_cell.angle_beta   90.00
_cell.angle_gamma   90.00
#
_symmetry.space_group_name_H-M   'P 1'
#
loop_
_entity.id
_entity.type
_entity.pdbx_description
1 polymer ?
#
loop_
_entity_poly.entity_id
_entity_poly.type
_entity_poly.pdbx_seq_one_letter_code
_entity_poly.pdbx_strand_id
1 'polypeptide(L)'
;MKLLASTSILVILLISSSFGLIDYKRFGKKFTALIYRSHRLCKDTTGVSQQLIDGVKVGQFPDNEPSIQSYTFCLWAATDGLFDDNYKFNKDVVNDYLSEINAIQDADKYLTCNENALKLDGTPTYKVWEMEKCIYKNVPTENFIYF
;
A
#
# COMPACT_ATOMS: atom_id res chain seq x y z
N MET A 1 43.11 12.76 -20.56
CA MET A 1 42.80 12.37 -19.17
C MET A 1 41.72 13.29 -18.58
N LYS A 2 40.47 13.20 -19.05
CA LYS A 2 39.29 13.93 -18.51
C LYS A 2 38.02 13.19 -18.93
N LEU A 3 37.79 11.99 -18.39
CA LEU A 3 36.60 11.18 -18.71
C LEU A 3 36.14 10.28 -17.55
N LEU A 4 36.57 10.58 -16.33
CA LEU A 4 36.30 9.77 -15.13
C LEU A 4 35.47 10.50 -14.06
N ALA A 5 35.22 11.80 -14.22
CA ALA A 5 34.51 12.58 -13.19
C ALA A 5 32.97 12.58 -13.38
N SER A 6 32.47 12.41 -14.61
CA SER A 6 31.03 12.57 -14.90
C SER A 6 30.17 11.34 -14.62
N THR A 7 30.77 10.14 -14.55
CA THR A 7 30.03 8.89 -14.28
C THR A 7 29.72 8.68 -12.80
N SER A 8 30.51 9.26 -11.89
CA SER A 8 30.34 9.07 -10.45
C SER A 8 29.17 9.88 -9.85
N ILE A 9 28.80 11.00 -10.47
CA ILE A 9 27.72 11.89 -9.98
C ILE A 9 26.34 11.29 -10.27
N LEU A 10 26.18 10.56 -11.37
CA LEU A 10 24.91 9.91 -11.73
C LEU A 10 24.53 8.75 -10.80
N VAL A 11 25.52 8.01 -10.27
CA VAL A 11 25.27 6.90 -9.34
C VAL A 11 24.80 7.40 -7.97
N ILE A 12 25.30 8.56 -7.52
CA ILE A 12 24.91 9.15 -6.23
C ILE A 12 23.46 9.69 -6.30
N LEU A 13 23.05 10.24 -7.45
CA LEU A 13 21.68 10.73 -7.64
C LEU A 13 20.62 9.62 -7.69
N LEU A 14 20.98 8.43 -8.20
CA LEU A 14 20.06 7.28 -8.27
C LEU A 14 19.82 6.61 -6.91
N ILE A 15 20.72 6.76 -5.95
CA ILE A 15 20.55 6.24 -4.59
C ILE A 15 19.69 7.19 -3.74
N SER A 16 19.65 8.49 -4.07
CA SER A 16 18.83 9.48 -3.35
C SER A 16 17.35 9.48 -3.72
N SER A 17 16.93 8.78 -4.78
CA SER A 17 15.51 8.68 -5.18
C SER A 17 14.74 7.50 -4.57
N SER A 18 15.36 6.69 -3.70
CA SER A 18 14.67 5.57 -3.02
C SER A 18 14.10 5.91 -1.64
N PHE A 19 14.34 7.11 -1.12
CA PHE A 19 13.56 7.62 0.00
C PHE A 19 12.31 8.31 -0.54
N GLY A 20 11.35 7.51 -0.98
CA GLY A 20 9.94 7.90 -0.91
C GLY A 20 9.59 8.06 0.57
N LEU A 21 10.06 9.15 1.19
CA LEU A 21 9.64 9.57 2.51
C LEU A 21 8.14 9.73 2.42
N ILE A 22 7.42 8.77 3.01
CA ILE A 22 5.99 8.90 3.28
C ILE A 22 5.83 10.28 3.93
N ASP A 23 5.08 11.17 3.30
CA ASP A 23 4.86 12.49 3.86
C ASP A 23 3.90 12.34 5.05
N TYR A 24 4.47 11.99 6.21
CA TYR A 24 3.71 11.79 7.45
C TYR A 24 2.98 13.05 7.90
N LYS A 25 3.27 14.23 7.33
CA LYS A 25 2.49 15.45 7.62
C LYS A 25 1.14 15.44 6.92
N ARG A 26 1.02 14.74 5.80
CA ARG A 26 -0.24 14.52 5.10
C ARG A 26 -1.17 13.60 5.86
N PHE A 27 -0.58 12.63 6.56
CA PHE A 27 -1.30 11.62 7.31
C PHE A 27 -1.52 12.13 8.73
N GLY A 28 -2.76 12.41 9.13
CA GLY A 28 -3.09 12.85 10.49
C GLY A 28 -2.40 12.00 11.58
N LYS A 29 -2.19 12.56 12.78
CA LYS A 29 -1.40 11.90 13.85
C LYS A 29 -1.82 10.44 14.12
N LYS A 30 -3.12 10.17 14.06
CA LYS A 30 -3.70 8.84 14.27
C LYS A 30 -3.31 7.88 13.13
N PHE A 31 -3.49 8.27 11.88
CA PHE A 31 -3.08 7.48 10.72
C PHE A 31 -1.58 7.22 10.66
N THR A 32 -0.75 8.23 10.99
CA THR A 32 0.70 8.05 11.04
C THR A 32 1.11 6.95 12.02
N ALA A 33 0.52 6.91 13.23
CA ALA A 33 0.83 5.86 14.20
C ALA A 33 0.40 4.46 13.72
N LEU A 34 -0.76 4.36 13.06
CA LEU A 34 -1.24 3.12 12.46
C LEU A 34 -0.28 2.62 11.37
N ILE A 35 0.11 3.50 10.43
CA ILE A 35 1.08 3.18 9.37
C ILE A 35 2.33 2.53 9.95
N TYR A 36 2.97 3.19 10.94
CA TYR A 36 4.21 2.69 11.52
C TYR A 36 4.05 1.33 12.21
N ARG A 37 2.95 1.17 12.96
CA ARG A 37 2.67 -0.07 13.70
C ARG A 37 2.38 -1.22 12.73
N SER A 38 1.47 -1.01 11.78
CA SER A 38 1.05 -2.02 10.82
C SER A 38 2.17 -2.39 9.87
N HIS A 39 2.94 -1.42 9.35
CA HIS A 39 4.10 -1.68 8.50
C HIS A 39 5.09 -2.62 9.20
N ARG A 40 5.51 -2.26 10.42
CA ARG A 40 6.49 -3.07 11.18
C ARG A 40 5.95 -4.46 11.46
N LEU A 41 4.74 -4.56 12.00
CA LEU A 41 4.10 -5.83 12.31
C LEU A 41 4.03 -6.73 11.07
N CYS A 42 3.51 -6.21 9.97
CA CYS A 42 3.29 -6.99 8.77
C CYS A 42 4.60 -7.38 8.10
N LYS A 43 5.60 -6.50 8.09
CA LYS A 43 6.93 -6.81 7.56
C LYS A 43 7.62 -7.90 8.37
N ASP A 44 7.57 -7.81 9.70
CA ASP A 44 8.15 -8.81 10.60
C ASP A 44 7.42 -10.16 10.48
N THR A 45 6.09 -10.13 10.29
CA THR A 45 5.25 -11.33 10.18
C THR A 45 5.44 -12.05 8.84
N THR A 46 5.57 -11.32 7.73
CA THR A 46 5.61 -11.93 6.39
C THR A 46 7.02 -12.08 5.83
N GLY A 47 8.01 -11.41 6.41
CA GLY A 47 9.38 -11.40 5.91
C GLY A 47 9.56 -10.69 4.57
N VAL A 48 8.58 -9.87 4.15
CA VAL A 48 8.64 -9.18 2.86
C VAL A 48 9.82 -8.20 2.79
N SER A 49 10.47 -8.13 1.63
CA SER A 49 11.55 -7.18 1.41
C SER A 49 11.01 -5.77 1.19
N GLN A 50 11.77 -4.75 1.60
CA GLN A 50 11.40 -3.35 1.33
C GLN A 50 11.31 -3.07 -0.18
N GLN A 51 12.14 -3.74 -0.98
CA GLN A 51 12.13 -3.60 -2.44
C GLN A 51 10.78 -3.99 -3.06
N LEU A 52 10.16 -5.07 -2.59
CA LEU A 52 8.84 -5.48 -3.08
C LEU A 52 7.76 -4.47 -2.67
N ILE A 53 7.82 -3.97 -1.43
CA ILE A 53 6.90 -2.94 -0.94
C ILE A 53 7.00 -1.67 -1.79
N ASP A 54 8.22 -1.21 -2.05
CA ASP A 54 8.47 0.00 -2.83
C ASP A 54 8.09 -0.20 -4.30
N GLY A 55 8.18 -1.42 -4.83
CA GLY A 55 7.65 -1.77 -6.13
C GLY A 55 6.14 -1.57 -6.23
N VAL A 56 5.37 -2.04 -5.23
CA VAL A 56 3.91 -1.89 -5.23
C VAL A 56 3.49 -0.41 -5.18
N LYS A 57 4.22 0.45 -4.44
CA LYS A 57 3.97 1.91 -4.40
C LYS A 57 4.00 2.55 -5.80
N VAL A 58 4.75 1.98 -6.73
CA VAL A 58 4.87 2.45 -8.12
C VAL A 58 4.18 1.53 -9.13
N GLY A 59 3.28 0.67 -8.66
CA GLY A 59 2.42 -0.17 -9.50
C GLY A 59 3.01 -1.50 -9.95
N GLN A 60 4.07 -1.99 -9.30
CA GLN A 60 4.62 -3.31 -9.58
C GLN A 60 3.94 -4.35 -8.67
N PHE A 61 3.19 -5.27 -9.28
CA PHE A 61 2.46 -6.32 -8.58
C PHE A 61 2.97 -7.71 -8.98
N PRO A 62 4.02 -8.22 -8.32
CA PRO A 62 4.60 -9.53 -8.65
C PRO A 62 3.75 -10.68 -8.10
N ASP A 63 2.94 -11.27 -8.98
CA ASP A 63 1.98 -12.35 -8.63
C ASP A 63 2.63 -13.65 -8.16
N ASN A 64 3.93 -13.80 -8.42
CA ASN A 64 4.72 -14.96 -8.02
C ASN A 64 5.40 -14.79 -6.63
N GLU A 65 5.13 -13.70 -5.90
CA GLU A 65 5.77 -13.38 -4.62
C GLU A 65 4.76 -13.44 -3.45
N PRO A 66 4.63 -14.58 -2.73
CA PRO A 66 3.63 -14.73 -1.67
C PRO A 66 3.79 -13.79 -0.48
N SER A 67 5.02 -13.36 -0.18
CA SER A 67 5.31 -12.49 0.97
C SER A 67 4.71 -11.09 0.83
N ILE A 68 4.71 -10.51 -0.38
CA ILE A 68 4.10 -9.20 -0.62
C ILE A 68 2.57 -9.27 -0.64
N GLN A 69 1.99 -10.36 -1.15
CA GLN A 69 0.54 -10.56 -1.08
C GLN A 69 0.07 -10.71 0.37
N SER A 70 0.80 -11.50 1.16
CA SER A 70 0.53 -11.67 2.59
C SER A 70 0.73 -10.37 3.37
N TYR A 71 1.73 -9.58 2.99
CA TYR A 71 1.98 -8.26 3.56
C TYR A 71 0.80 -7.31 3.31
N THR A 72 0.33 -7.22 2.06
CA THR A 72 -0.85 -6.43 1.69
C THR A 72 -2.07 -6.88 2.49
N PHE A 73 -2.34 -8.18 2.56
CA PHE A 73 -3.43 -8.71 3.38
C PHE A 73 -3.32 -8.29 4.85
N CYS A 74 -2.13 -8.43 5.43
CA CYS A 74 -1.87 -8.04 6.81
C CYS A 74 -2.10 -6.54 7.04
N LEU A 75 -1.69 -5.66 6.12
CA LEU A 75 -1.90 -4.21 6.26
C LEU A 75 -3.38 -3.86 6.43
N TRP A 76 -4.22 -4.43 5.57
CA TRP A 76 -5.66 -4.22 5.62
C TRP A 76 -6.29 -4.85 6.87
N ALA A 77 -5.87 -6.07 7.23
CA ALA A 77 -6.39 -6.80 8.39
C ALA A 77 -5.92 -6.23 9.74
N ALA A 78 -4.78 -5.55 9.80
CA ALA A 78 -4.25 -4.92 11.01
C ALA A 78 -5.01 -3.64 11.41
N THR A 79 -5.91 -3.17 10.56
CA THR A 79 -6.73 -1.99 10.82
C THR A 79 -8.03 -2.42 11.49
N ASP A 80 -8.14 -2.17 12.79
CA ASP A 80 -9.30 -2.56 13.60
C ASP A 80 -10.62 -2.08 12.99
N GLY A 81 -11.54 -3.02 12.78
CA GLY A 81 -12.89 -2.77 12.27
C GLY A 81 -12.98 -2.45 10.77
N LEU A 82 -11.86 -2.44 10.04
CA LEU A 82 -11.86 -2.15 8.60
C LEU A 82 -12.47 -3.29 7.78
N PHE A 83 -12.19 -4.54 8.15
CA PHE A 83 -12.84 -5.72 7.59
C PHE A 83 -13.89 -6.28 8.55
N ASP A 84 -14.99 -6.79 7.98
CA ASP A 84 -15.86 -7.75 8.67
C ASP A 84 -15.30 -9.18 8.60
N ASP A 85 -16.03 -10.14 9.18
CA ASP A 85 -15.64 -11.57 9.19
C ASP A 85 -15.52 -12.19 7.78
N ASN A 86 -16.05 -11.53 6.75
CA ASN A 86 -16.00 -11.94 5.35
C ASN A 86 -14.98 -11.12 4.52
N TYR A 87 -14.13 -10.32 5.17
CA TYR A 87 -13.16 -9.43 4.53
C TYR A 87 -13.81 -8.32 3.67
N LYS A 88 -15.08 -8.00 3.94
CA LYS A 88 -15.75 -6.85 3.34
C LYS A 88 -15.35 -5.59 4.09
N PHE A 89 -15.05 -4.53 3.34
CA PHE A 89 -14.79 -3.23 3.95
C PHE A 89 -16.01 -2.71 4.69
N ASN A 90 -15.78 -2.26 5.93
CA ASN A 90 -16.71 -1.41 6.64
C ASN A 90 -16.65 0.00 6.04
N LYS A 91 -17.75 0.41 5.40
CA LYS A 91 -17.85 1.70 4.70
C LYS A 91 -17.56 2.89 5.61
N ASP A 92 -18.08 2.89 6.85
CA ASP A 92 -17.92 4.01 7.76
C ASP A 92 -16.44 4.15 8.16
N VAL A 93 -15.78 3.02 8.42
CA VAL A 93 -14.35 3.00 8.74
C VAL A 93 -13.51 3.45 7.54
N VAL A 94 -13.80 2.99 6.31
CA VAL A 94 -13.13 3.47 5.09
C VAL A 94 -13.28 4.98 4.93
N ASN A 95 -14.50 5.51 5.11
CA ASN A 95 -14.77 6.94 5.00
C ASN A 95 -14.01 7.75 6.04
N ASP A 96 -13.97 7.30 7.29
CA ASP A 96 -13.22 7.96 8.36
C ASP A 96 -11.72 8.02 8.02
N TYR A 97 -11.14 6.90 7.59
CA TYR A 97 -9.73 6.83 7.20
C TYR A 97 -9.40 7.75 6.02
N LEU A 98 -10.22 7.72 4.97
CA LEU A 98 -9.98 8.54 3.78
C LEU A 98 -10.21 10.03 4.05
N SER A 99 -11.11 10.37 4.97
CA SER A 99 -11.31 11.76 5.41
C SER A 99 -10.09 12.30 6.15
N GLU A 100 -9.45 11.50 7.02
CA GLU A 100 -8.22 11.90 7.74
C GLU A 100 -7.05 12.26 6.82
N ILE A 101 -7.07 11.79 5.55
CA ILE A 101 -6.00 12.01 4.58
C ILE A 101 -6.42 12.89 3.39
N ASN A 102 -7.62 13.50 3.46
CA ASN A 102 -8.24 14.30 2.39
C ASN A 102 -8.44 13.54 1.06
N ALA A 103 -8.82 12.26 1.14
CA ALA A 103 -9.09 11.37 0.00
C ALA A 103 -10.51 10.76 0.02
N ILE A 104 -11.45 11.35 0.76
CA ILE A 104 -12.83 10.82 0.90
C ILE A 104 -13.55 10.65 -0.43
N GLN A 105 -13.24 11.49 -1.43
CA GLN A 105 -13.76 11.40 -2.80
C GLN A 105 -13.41 10.09 -3.51
N ASP A 106 -12.46 9.31 -2.99
CA ASP A 106 -12.04 8.03 -3.54
C ASP A 106 -12.70 6.84 -2.85
N ALA A 107 -13.51 7.04 -1.79
CA ALA A 107 -14.10 5.95 -1.01
C ALA A 107 -14.88 4.93 -1.85
N ASP A 108 -15.71 5.39 -2.78
CA ASP A 108 -16.48 4.51 -3.65
C ASP A 108 -15.59 3.61 -4.52
N LYS A 109 -14.38 4.06 -4.89
CA LYS A 109 -13.41 3.26 -5.65
C LYS A 109 -12.85 2.14 -4.77
N TYR A 110 -12.45 2.44 -3.53
CA TYR A 110 -11.98 1.45 -2.56
C TYR A 110 -13.06 0.38 -2.30
N LEU A 111 -14.29 0.81 -2.03
CA LEU A 111 -15.42 -0.08 -1.77
C LEU A 111 -15.74 -0.96 -2.99
N THR A 112 -15.80 -0.37 -4.19
CA THR A 112 -16.07 -1.12 -5.43
C THR A 112 -14.97 -2.16 -5.72
N CYS A 113 -13.70 -1.80 -5.49
CA CYS A 113 -12.59 -2.73 -5.66
C CYS A 113 -12.66 -3.90 -4.68
N ASN A 114 -12.99 -3.65 -3.41
CA ASN A 114 -13.20 -4.71 -2.42
C ASN A 114 -14.37 -5.62 -2.81
N GLU A 115 -15.52 -5.05 -3.17
CA GLU A 115 -16.70 -5.83 -3.57
C GLU A 115 -16.46 -6.70 -4.82
N ASN A 116 -15.68 -6.22 -5.78
CA ASN A 116 -15.33 -7.00 -6.96
C ASN A 116 -14.31 -8.09 -6.65
N ALA A 117 -13.31 -7.81 -5.80
CA ALA A 117 -12.34 -8.79 -5.36
C ALA A 117 -12.98 -9.94 -4.57
N LEU A 118 -13.99 -9.67 -3.74
CA LEU A 118 -14.68 -10.69 -2.97
C LEU A 118 -15.41 -11.73 -3.84
N LYS A 119 -15.82 -11.35 -5.06
CA LYS A 119 -16.47 -12.24 -6.04
C LYS A 119 -15.50 -13.20 -6.73
N LEU A 120 -14.20 -12.98 -6.62
CA LEU A 120 -13.19 -13.86 -7.20
C LEU A 120 -13.10 -15.17 -6.42
N ASP A 121 -12.73 -16.25 -7.09
CA ASP A 121 -12.32 -17.48 -6.43
C ASP A 121 -10.89 -17.35 -5.88
N GLY A 122 -10.61 -18.01 -4.76
CA GLY A 122 -9.26 -18.05 -4.15
C GLY A 122 -9.22 -17.69 -2.68
N THR A 123 -8.01 -17.61 -2.14
CA THR A 123 -7.78 -17.30 -0.73
C THR A 123 -8.09 -15.83 -0.42
N PRO A 124 -8.40 -15.48 0.85
CA PRO A 124 -8.56 -14.08 1.25
C PRO A 124 -7.36 -13.21 0.88
N THR A 125 -6.14 -13.73 1.02
CA THR A 125 -4.90 -13.07 0.61
C THR A 125 -4.89 -12.72 -0.88
N TYR A 126 -5.25 -13.67 -1.75
CA TYR A 126 -5.34 -13.45 -3.19
C TYR A 126 -6.41 -12.40 -3.52
N LYS A 127 -7.60 -12.48 -2.91
CA LYS A 127 -8.67 -11.50 -3.13
C LYS A 127 -8.22 -10.09 -2.73
N VAL A 128 -7.61 -9.92 -1.56
CA VAL A 128 -7.09 -8.62 -1.11
C VAL A 128 -5.95 -8.12 -2.01
N TRP A 129 -5.15 -9.02 -2.57
CA TRP A 129 -4.14 -8.65 -3.55
C TRP A 129 -4.75 -8.10 -4.86
N GLU A 130 -5.80 -8.75 -5.38
CA GLU A 130 -6.53 -8.24 -6.56
C GLU A 130 -7.28 -6.93 -6.27
N MET A 131 -7.80 -6.78 -5.04
CA MET A 131 -8.36 -5.51 -4.56
C MET A 131 -7.31 -4.40 -4.62
N GLU A 132 -6.08 -4.65 -4.14
CA GLU A 132 -5.00 -3.66 -4.14
C GLU A 132 -4.64 -3.17 -5.54
N LYS A 133 -4.51 -4.11 -6.49
CA LYS A 133 -4.30 -3.80 -7.93
C LYS A 133 -5.42 -2.92 -8.48
N CYS A 134 -6.67 -3.25 -8.12
CA CYS A 134 -7.83 -2.47 -8.53
C CYS A 134 -7.77 -1.05 -7.97
N ILE A 135 -7.43 -0.88 -6.69
CA ILE A 135 -7.30 0.44 -6.05
C ILE A 135 -6.24 1.27 -6.78
N TYR A 136 -5.04 0.72 -6.98
CA TYR A 136 -3.95 1.41 -7.69
C TYR A 136 -4.37 1.90 -9.09
N LYS A 137 -5.15 1.09 -9.81
CA LYS A 137 -5.63 1.43 -11.16
C LYS A 137 -6.67 2.56 -11.19
N ASN A 138 -7.46 2.71 -10.14
CA ASN A 138 -8.65 3.56 -10.16
C ASN A 138 -8.55 4.80 -9.27
N VAL A 139 -7.64 4.81 -8.31
CA VAL A 139 -7.40 5.93 -7.38
C VAL A 139 -6.22 6.75 -7.91
N PRO A 140 -6.25 8.09 -7.83
CA PRO A 140 -5.08 8.92 -8.16
C PRO A 140 -3.84 8.44 -7.40
N THR A 141 -2.68 8.40 -8.06
CA THR A 141 -1.45 7.85 -7.48
C THR A 141 -1.07 8.54 -6.17
N GLU A 142 -1.33 9.85 -6.06
CA GLU A 142 -1.16 10.57 -4.80
C GLU A 142 -2.06 10.01 -3.68
N ASN A 143 -3.27 9.54 -3.96
CA ASN A 143 -4.22 9.00 -2.98
C ASN A 143 -4.14 7.48 -2.81
N PHE A 144 -3.22 6.82 -3.51
CA PHE A 144 -2.93 5.40 -3.33
C PHE A 144 -2.19 5.16 -2.00
N ILE A 145 -2.79 4.39 -1.10
CA ILE A 145 -2.25 4.14 0.24
C ILE A 145 -1.48 2.83 0.24
N TYR A 146 -0.15 2.92 0.27
CA TYR A 146 0.72 1.77 0.46
C TYR A 146 2.04 2.21 1.11
N PHE A 147 2.56 1.43 2.07
CA PHE A 147 3.69 1.86 2.90
C PHE A 147 4.66 0.74 3.25
#